data_AF-A0A1D2MBH7-F1
#
_entry.id   AF-A0A1D2MBH7-F1
#
_cell.length_a   1.000
_cell.length_b   1.000
_cell.length_c   1.000
_cell.angle_alpha   90.00
_cell.angle_beta   90.00
_cell.angle_gamma   90.00
#
_symmetry.space_group_name_H-M   'P 1'
#
loop_
_entity.id
_entity.type
_entity.pdbx_description
1 polymer ?
#
loop_
_entity_poly.entity_id
_entity_poly.type
_entity_poly.pdbx_seq_one_letter_code
_entity_poly.pdbx_strand_id
1 'polypeptide(L)'
;MTEQLRNEHQMAVTRDYVSQPRLCYKTVSGVNGPLVILDNVKFPKYAEIVELHLADGTSRTGQVLEISGSKAVVQVFEGTSGIDAKNTMVEFTGDIMRAPVSEDMLGRVFNGSGKPIDKGPQILAEDYLDIQGKPINPWSRIYPEEMIQTGISAIDVMNSIARGQKIPIFSAAGLPHNEIAAHISRQAGLVPHPSKSVLDFHEDNFAIVFAAMGENGTMSNVCLFLNLAGDPTIERIITPRLALTAAEFLAYQCEKHVLVILTDMSSYAEALREVSAAREEVPGRRGFPGYMYTDLATIYERAGRIEGRNGSITQIPILTMPNDDITHPIPDLTGYITEGQIYVDRQMHNRQIYPPINVLPSLSRLMKSAIGDGMTRKDHADVSNQLYACYAIGKDVQAMKAVIGKEALSPEDLLYLEFLDKFEKHFISQGTYENRSVFESLDIGWQLLRIFPQHMLKRIPSTTLAEFYPRQNKSTTKSGKATPRLEKVDEILSGQGEGSQMKIGTYQLLQLKKATDCLDIEWDEHFVADFRKELEADFMSKLENSSSDGSSSDSEEMELNEASLDRKTIKVEPDLEKY
;
A
#
# COMPACT_ATOMS: atom_id res chain seq x y z
N MET A 1 -17.87 -25.63 13.50
CA MET A 1 -17.22 -24.99 12.34
C MET A 1 -16.39 -25.99 11.53
N THR A 2 -15.51 -26.80 12.16
CA THR A 2 -14.66 -27.79 11.47
C THR A 2 -15.38 -28.90 10.70
N GLU A 3 -16.53 -29.41 11.17
CA GLU A 3 -17.30 -30.43 10.42
C GLU A 3 -18.02 -29.85 9.19
N GLN A 4 -18.49 -28.61 9.26
CA GLN A 4 -19.15 -27.93 8.13
C GLN A 4 -18.15 -27.62 7.02
N LEU A 5 -17.01 -27.00 7.37
CA LEU A 5 -15.91 -26.72 6.43
C LEU A 5 -15.39 -28.01 5.78
N ARG A 6 -15.32 -29.10 6.53
CA ARG A 6 -14.93 -30.41 5.98
C ARG A 6 -15.95 -30.94 4.98
N ASN A 7 -17.25 -30.78 5.25
CA ASN A 7 -18.31 -31.20 4.33
C ASN A 7 -18.34 -30.33 3.07
N GLU A 8 -18.14 -29.03 3.19
CA GLU A 8 -18.00 -28.09 2.06
C GLU A 8 -16.79 -28.45 1.21
N HIS A 9 -15.64 -28.69 1.83
CA HIS A 9 -14.46 -29.18 1.14
C HIS A 9 -14.70 -30.50 0.41
N GLN A 10 -15.38 -31.46 1.06
CA GLN A 10 -15.73 -32.72 0.42
C GLN A 10 -16.67 -32.52 -0.77
N MET A 11 -17.63 -31.60 -0.68
CA MET A 11 -18.52 -31.24 -1.79
C MET A 11 -17.76 -30.54 -2.92
N ALA A 12 -16.85 -29.62 -2.62
CA ALA A 12 -16.01 -28.93 -3.58
C ALA A 12 -15.15 -29.91 -4.40
N VAL A 13 -14.49 -30.84 -3.71
CA VAL A 13 -13.65 -31.87 -4.35
C VAL A 13 -14.48 -32.85 -5.18
N THR A 14 -15.73 -33.13 -4.79
CA THR A 14 -16.59 -34.09 -5.50
C THR A 14 -17.42 -33.49 -6.63
N ARG A 15 -17.51 -32.16 -6.76
CA ARG A 15 -18.36 -31.50 -7.76
C ARG A 15 -17.88 -31.72 -9.20
N ASP A 16 -16.56 -31.63 -9.42
CA ASP A 16 -15.91 -31.78 -10.73
C ASP A 16 -14.84 -32.90 -10.68
N TYR A 17 -15.18 -34.08 -10.18
CA TYR A 17 -14.18 -35.14 -10.05
C TYR A 17 -13.84 -35.78 -11.41
N VAL A 18 -12.57 -35.73 -11.80
CA VAL A 18 -12.03 -36.49 -12.93
C VAL A 18 -11.60 -37.85 -12.42
N SER A 19 -12.34 -38.90 -12.80
CA SER A 19 -12.05 -40.28 -12.37
C SER A 19 -11.02 -41.00 -13.25
N GLN A 20 -10.55 -40.36 -14.33
CA GLN A 20 -9.57 -40.96 -15.23
C GLN A 20 -8.18 -40.96 -14.60
N PRO A 21 -7.41 -42.06 -14.68
CA PRO A 21 -6.06 -42.09 -14.16
C PRO A 21 -5.17 -41.11 -14.93
N ARG A 22 -4.32 -40.40 -14.20
CA ARG A 22 -3.37 -39.46 -14.80
C ARG A 22 -2.30 -40.23 -15.57
N LEU A 23 -1.95 -39.69 -16.74
CA LEU A 23 -0.93 -40.28 -17.60
C LEU A 23 0.44 -39.73 -17.22
N CYS A 24 1.39 -40.64 -16.99
CA CYS A 24 2.77 -40.32 -16.68
C CYS A 24 3.65 -40.62 -17.90
N TYR A 25 4.46 -39.64 -18.30
CA TYR A 25 5.33 -39.70 -19.46
C TYR A 25 6.79 -39.54 -19.04
N LYS A 26 7.67 -40.38 -19.62
CA LYS A 26 9.14 -40.27 -19.51
C LYS A 26 9.78 -39.81 -20.82
N THR A 27 9.00 -39.16 -21.68
CA THR A 27 9.36 -38.81 -23.06
C THR A 27 9.76 -37.35 -23.17
N VAL A 28 10.61 -36.89 -22.25
CA VAL A 28 11.20 -35.54 -22.32
C VAL A 28 12.19 -35.53 -23.48
N SER A 29 11.88 -34.73 -24.51
CA SER A 29 12.73 -34.59 -25.71
C SER A 29 13.87 -33.60 -25.51
N GLY A 30 13.67 -32.57 -24.69
CA GLY A 30 14.66 -31.51 -24.50
C GLY A 30 14.27 -30.49 -23.45
N VAL A 31 15.25 -29.76 -22.97
CA VAL A 31 15.11 -28.69 -21.97
C VAL A 31 15.82 -27.45 -22.52
N ASN A 32 15.14 -26.32 -22.58
CA ASN A 32 15.70 -25.05 -23.06
C ASN A 32 15.25 -23.90 -22.17
N GLY A 33 16.18 -23.28 -21.44
CA GLY A 33 15.86 -22.23 -20.47
C GLY A 33 14.77 -22.70 -19.49
N PRO A 34 13.64 -21.98 -19.34
CA PRO A 34 12.52 -22.37 -18.46
C PRO A 34 11.57 -23.42 -19.08
N LEU A 35 11.83 -23.90 -20.30
CA LEU A 35 10.92 -24.76 -21.06
C LEU A 35 11.39 -26.22 -21.09
N VAL A 36 10.43 -27.13 -20.98
CA VAL A 36 10.59 -28.58 -21.12
C VAL A 36 9.71 -29.05 -22.27
N ILE A 37 10.31 -29.74 -23.24
CA ILE A 37 9.60 -30.23 -24.42
C ILE A 37 9.34 -31.73 -24.25
N LEU A 38 8.08 -32.13 -24.35
CA LEU A 38 7.64 -33.52 -24.29
C LEU A 38 7.17 -33.99 -25.66
N ASP A 39 7.58 -35.20 -26.04
CA ASP A 39 7.12 -35.89 -27.25
C ASP A 39 6.17 -37.05 -26.89
N ASN A 40 5.35 -37.49 -27.85
CA ASN A 40 4.40 -38.61 -27.72
C ASN A 40 3.35 -38.45 -26.61
N VAL A 41 2.95 -37.22 -26.31
CA VAL A 41 1.85 -36.93 -25.37
C VAL A 41 0.51 -37.18 -26.06
N LYS A 42 -0.41 -37.89 -25.39
CA LYS A 42 -1.75 -38.16 -25.92
C LYS A 42 -2.70 -37.04 -25.51
N PHE A 43 -3.24 -36.32 -26.50
CA PHE A 43 -4.26 -35.28 -26.32
C PHE A 43 -3.94 -34.26 -25.20
N PRO A 44 -2.75 -33.62 -25.19
CA PRO A 44 -2.47 -32.56 -24.23
C PRO A 44 -3.47 -31.41 -24.38
N LYS A 45 -3.82 -30.75 -23.27
CA LYS A 45 -4.69 -29.56 -23.27
C LYS A 45 -3.88 -28.28 -23.06
N TYR A 46 -4.33 -27.19 -23.66
CA TYR A 46 -3.70 -25.89 -23.50
C TYR A 46 -3.87 -25.38 -22.06
N ALA A 47 -2.85 -24.75 -21.50
CA ALA A 47 -2.83 -24.23 -20.13
C ALA A 47 -3.04 -25.29 -19.03
N GLU A 48 -2.91 -26.57 -19.37
CA GLU A 48 -3.00 -27.70 -18.43
C GLU A 48 -1.82 -27.70 -17.45
N ILE A 49 -2.09 -28.06 -16.20
CA ILE A 49 -1.05 -28.22 -15.18
C ILE A 49 -0.41 -29.60 -15.27
N VAL A 50 0.90 -29.63 -15.14
CA VAL A 50 1.69 -30.86 -15.08
C VAL A 50 2.56 -30.87 -13.83
N GLU A 51 2.79 -32.06 -13.29
CA GLU A 51 3.69 -32.31 -12.18
C GLU A 51 4.93 -33.04 -12.70
N LEU A 52 6.10 -32.46 -12.49
CA LEU A 52 7.38 -33.02 -12.87
C LEU A 52 8.04 -33.65 -11.64
N HIS A 53 8.26 -34.96 -11.67
CA HIS A 53 9.03 -35.68 -10.66
C HIS A 53 10.46 -35.88 -11.19
N LEU A 54 11.40 -35.18 -10.56
CA LEU A 54 12.83 -35.27 -10.88
C LEU A 54 13.44 -36.57 -10.35
N ALA A 55 14.64 -36.91 -10.83
CA ALA A 55 15.36 -38.10 -10.43
C ALA A 55 15.82 -38.07 -8.96
N ASP A 56 15.96 -36.89 -8.37
CA ASP A 56 16.28 -36.67 -6.95
C ASP A 56 15.05 -36.85 -6.03
N GLY A 57 13.86 -37.06 -6.60
CA GLY A 57 12.60 -37.19 -5.89
C GLY A 57 11.91 -35.85 -5.62
N THR A 58 12.47 -34.71 -6.03
CA THR A 58 11.80 -33.42 -5.93
C THR A 58 10.66 -33.34 -6.94
N SER A 59 9.52 -32.76 -6.54
CA SER A 59 8.42 -32.45 -7.43
C SER A 59 8.42 -30.96 -7.78
N ARG A 60 8.16 -30.67 -9.05
CA ARG A 60 8.00 -29.32 -9.60
C ARG A 60 6.69 -29.24 -10.33
N THR A 61 6.18 -28.02 -10.44
CA THR A 61 4.93 -27.74 -11.14
C THR A 61 5.21 -27.02 -12.45
N GLY A 62 4.37 -27.26 -13.44
CA GLY A 62 4.49 -26.59 -14.72
C GLY A 62 3.16 -26.44 -15.43
N GLN A 63 3.15 -25.60 -16.45
CA GLN A 63 1.99 -25.33 -17.27
C GLN A 63 2.29 -25.60 -18.75
N VAL A 64 1.37 -26.26 -19.44
CA VAL A 64 1.43 -26.45 -20.90
C VAL A 64 1.17 -25.12 -21.60
N LEU A 65 2.15 -24.68 -22.39
CA LEU A 65 2.08 -23.43 -23.14
C LEU A 65 1.69 -23.63 -24.60
N GLU A 66 2.23 -24.65 -25.25
CA GLU A 66 1.99 -24.89 -26.66
C GLU A 66 1.84 -26.38 -26.92
N ILE A 67 0.95 -26.69 -27.86
CA ILE A 67 0.68 -28.05 -28.30
C ILE A 67 0.77 -28.08 -29.81
N SER A 68 1.58 -29.00 -30.32
CA SER A 68 1.71 -29.26 -31.75
C SER A 68 1.64 -30.76 -32.00
N GLY A 69 0.46 -31.24 -32.41
CA GLY A 69 0.19 -32.66 -32.61
C GLY A 69 0.37 -33.46 -31.32
N SER A 70 1.43 -34.28 -31.25
CA SER A 70 1.80 -35.09 -30.08
C SER A 70 2.92 -34.47 -29.23
N LYS A 71 3.32 -33.23 -29.54
CA LYS A 71 4.33 -32.49 -28.79
C LYS A 71 3.65 -31.50 -27.86
N ALA A 72 4.16 -31.40 -26.63
CA ALA A 72 3.73 -30.41 -25.66
C ALA A 72 4.95 -29.64 -25.14
N VAL A 73 4.86 -28.32 -25.15
CA VAL A 73 5.85 -27.42 -24.53
C VAL A 73 5.32 -27.03 -23.17
N VAL A 74 6.04 -27.42 -22.12
CA VAL A 74 5.71 -27.15 -20.72
C VAL A 74 6.68 -26.11 -20.19
N GLN A 75 6.16 -25.13 -19.47
CA GLN A 75 6.95 -24.19 -18.69
C GLN A 75 6.96 -24.62 -17.23
N VAL A 76 8.14 -24.77 -16.64
CA VAL A 76 8.30 -25.21 -15.24
C VAL A 76 8.43 -24.00 -14.34
N PHE A 77 7.60 -23.91 -13.29
CA PHE A 77 7.54 -22.75 -12.40
C PHE A 77 8.81 -22.57 -11.58
N GLU A 78 9.32 -23.65 -10.98
CA GLU A 78 10.52 -23.62 -10.13
C GLU A 78 11.85 -23.63 -10.91
N GLY A 79 11.78 -23.53 -12.25
CA GLY A 79 12.91 -23.60 -13.15
C GLY A 79 13.31 -25.02 -13.54
N THR A 80 14.31 -25.15 -14.42
CA THR A 80 14.68 -26.42 -15.07
C THR A 80 15.99 -27.02 -14.58
N SER A 81 16.64 -26.39 -13.60
CA SER A 81 17.90 -26.86 -13.01
C SER A 81 17.76 -28.28 -12.46
N GLY A 82 18.55 -29.24 -12.95
CA GLY A 82 18.50 -30.63 -12.48
C GLY A 82 17.48 -31.53 -13.17
N ILE A 83 16.75 -31.03 -14.18
CA ILE A 83 15.86 -31.87 -15.00
C ILE A 83 16.69 -32.71 -15.98
N ASP A 84 16.55 -34.03 -15.90
CA ASP A 84 17.15 -35.00 -16.83
C ASP A 84 16.13 -35.46 -17.87
N ALA A 85 16.56 -35.67 -19.12
CA ALA A 85 15.69 -36.15 -20.19
C ALA A 85 15.26 -37.62 -20.01
N LYS A 86 16.08 -38.44 -19.33
CA LYS A 86 15.80 -39.89 -19.21
C LYS A 86 15.01 -40.26 -17.96
N ASN A 87 15.35 -39.66 -16.82
CA ASN A 87 14.84 -40.09 -15.52
C ASN A 87 13.68 -39.23 -15.00
N THR A 88 13.44 -38.06 -15.58
CA THR A 88 12.32 -37.21 -15.17
C THR A 88 11.00 -37.81 -15.64
N MET A 89 10.04 -37.88 -14.73
CA MET A 89 8.67 -38.29 -14.99
C MET A 89 7.77 -37.05 -15.00
N VAL A 90 6.91 -36.93 -16.01
CA VAL A 90 5.94 -35.84 -16.09
C VAL A 90 4.53 -36.40 -16.08
N GLU A 91 3.77 -36.05 -15.06
CA GLU A 91 2.38 -36.42 -14.86
C GLU A 91 1.46 -35.28 -15.32
N PHE A 92 0.52 -35.59 -16.22
CA PHE A 92 -0.47 -34.63 -16.70
C PHE A 92 -1.73 -34.71 -15.85
N THR A 93 -2.14 -33.58 -15.27
CA THR A 93 -3.27 -33.54 -14.33
C THR A 93 -4.64 -33.63 -15.03
N GLY A 94 -4.72 -33.30 -16.31
CA GLY A 94 -5.95 -33.30 -17.11
C GLY A 94 -6.79 -32.03 -17.00
N ASP A 95 -6.38 -31.07 -16.17
CA ASP A 95 -7.12 -29.84 -15.89
C ASP A 95 -6.22 -28.61 -15.85
N ILE A 96 -6.84 -27.43 -15.94
CA ILE A 96 -6.16 -26.13 -15.84
C ILE A 96 -5.82 -25.80 -14.38
N MET A 97 -5.03 -24.76 -14.18
CA MET A 97 -4.66 -24.30 -12.84
C MET A 97 -5.89 -23.75 -12.10
N ARG A 98 -6.32 -24.46 -11.06
CA ARG A 98 -7.37 -24.01 -10.15
C ARG A 98 -6.79 -23.66 -8.79
N ALA A 99 -7.12 -22.48 -8.29
CA ALA A 99 -6.78 -22.04 -6.94
C ALA A 99 -7.81 -22.59 -5.94
N PRO A 100 -7.35 -23.20 -4.83
CA PRO A 100 -8.21 -23.46 -3.69
C PRO A 100 -8.59 -22.13 -3.04
N VAL A 101 -9.89 -21.81 -2.99
CA VAL A 101 -10.40 -20.60 -2.34
C VAL A 101 -11.23 -20.94 -1.12
N SER A 102 -11.12 -20.13 -0.07
CA SER A 102 -11.90 -20.22 1.16
C SER A 102 -11.87 -18.88 1.89
N GLU A 103 -12.86 -18.63 2.75
CA GLU A 103 -12.84 -17.48 3.66
C GLU A 103 -11.70 -17.54 4.68
N ASP A 104 -11.21 -18.74 5.01
CA ASP A 104 -10.09 -18.99 5.93
C ASP A 104 -8.73 -18.51 5.38
N MET A 105 -8.70 -17.96 4.17
CA MET A 105 -7.53 -17.31 3.60
C MET A 105 -7.25 -15.93 4.20
N LEU A 106 -8.25 -15.30 4.83
CA LEU A 106 -8.07 -14.04 5.56
C LEU A 106 -7.19 -14.28 6.79
N GLY A 107 -6.15 -13.45 6.96
CA GLY A 107 -5.15 -13.59 8.01
C GLY A 107 -4.03 -14.57 7.72
N ARG A 108 -3.95 -15.07 6.49
CA ARG A 108 -2.92 -16.02 6.07
C ARG A 108 -1.96 -15.42 5.06
N VAL A 109 -0.77 -16.03 5.03
CA VAL A 109 0.32 -15.65 4.13
C VAL A 109 0.67 -16.84 3.24
N PHE A 110 0.63 -16.59 1.93
CA PHE A 110 0.92 -17.55 0.87
C PHE A 110 2.14 -17.11 0.06
N ASN A 111 2.81 -18.05 -0.58
CA ASN A 111 3.82 -17.75 -1.60
C ASN A 111 3.17 -17.42 -2.96
N GLY A 112 3.99 -17.11 -3.96
CA GLY A 112 3.55 -16.83 -5.33
C GLY A 112 2.87 -18.01 -6.05
N SER A 113 3.01 -19.23 -5.54
CA SER A 113 2.34 -20.44 -6.01
C SER A 113 1.08 -20.81 -5.21
N GLY A 114 0.67 -20.00 -4.23
CA GLY A 114 -0.52 -20.24 -3.39
C GLY A 114 -0.31 -21.27 -2.26
N LYS A 115 0.94 -21.66 -1.97
CA LYS A 115 1.29 -22.52 -0.84
C LYS A 115 1.46 -21.67 0.43
N PRO A 116 0.96 -22.10 1.60
CA PRO A 116 1.09 -21.32 2.83
C PRO A 116 2.54 -21.27 3.32
N ILE A 117 3.00 -20.07 3.73
CA ILE A 117 4.35 -19.83 4.29
C ILE A 117 4.34 -19.42 5.76
N ASP A 118 3.15 -19.20 6.32
CA ASP A 118 2.89 -18.85 7.72
C ASP A 118 3.01 -20.04 8.70
N LYS A 119 3.49 -21.21 8.23
CA LYS A 119 3.53 -22.49 8.97
C LYS A 119 2.15 -22.99 9.43
N GLY A 120 1.06 -22.42 8.92
CA GLY A 120 -0.29 -22.93 9.13
C GLY A 120 -0.58 -24.20 8.32
N PRO A 121 -1.72 -24.85 8.58
CA PRO A 121 -2.14 -26.03 7.81
C PRO A 121 -2.43 -25.69 6.34
N GLN A 122 -2.63 -26.72 5.50
CA GLN A 122 -3.15 -26.49 4.15
C GLN A 122 -4.57 -25.92 4.22
N ILE A 123 -4.93 -25.10 3.22
CA ILE A 123 -6.27 -24.52 3.13
C ILE A 123 -7.27 -25.62 2.82
N LEU A 124 -8.37 -25.66 3.56
CA LEU A 124 -9.55 -26.45 3.21
C LEU A 124 -10.36 -25.64 2.21
N ALA A 125 -10.23 -25.97 0.93
CA ALA A 125 -10.91 -25.25 -0.15
C ALA A 125 -12.43 -25.42 -0.07
N GLU A 126 -13.18 -24.32 -0.13
CA GLU A 126 -14.64 -24.32 -0.30
C GLU A 126 -15.02 -24.45 -1.78
N ASP A 127 -14.17 -23.94 -2.67
CA ASP A 127 -14.30 -24.12 -4.12
C ASP A 127 -12.91 -24.13 -4.78
N TYR A 128 -12.85 -24.67 -6.01
CA TYR A 128 -11.66 -24.63 -6.85
C TYR A 128 -11.95 -23.76 -8.08
N LEU A 129 -11.43 -22.53 -8.06
CA LEU A 129 -11.67 -21.54 -9.11
C LEU A 129 -10.48 -21.43 -10.06
N ASP A 130 -10.77 -21.24 -11.35
CA ASP A 130 -9.74 -20.95 -12.36
C ASP A 130 -9.07 -19.61 -12.08
N ILE A 131 -7.73 -19.60 -12.08
CA ILE A 131 -6.92 -18.41 -11.83
C ILE A 131 -7.08 -17.32 -12.90
N GLN A 132 -7.44 -17.69 -14.13
CA GLN A 132 -7.68 -16.71 -15.21
C GLN A 132 -8.95 -15.89 -14.96
N GLY A 133 -9.82 -16.35 -14.07
CA GLY A 133 -11.09 -15.70 -13.77
C GLY A 133 -12.09 -15.83 -14.93
N LYS A 134 -13.25 -15.18 -14.77
CA LYS A 134 -14.29 -15.12 -15.80
C LYS A 134 -14.54 -13.66 -16.19
N PRO A 135 -14.68 -13.35 -17.48
CA PRO A 135 -14.99 -12.00 -17.91
C PRO A 135 -16.36 -11.57 -17.36
N ILE A 136 -16.42 -10.39 -16.76
CA ILE A 136 -17.66 -9.82 -16.24
C ILE A 136 -18.47 -9.25 -17.41
N ASN A 137 -19.76 -9.60 -17.48
CA ASN A 137 -20.65 -9.04 -18.49
C ASN A 137 -20.78 -7.52 -18.30
N PRO A 138 -20.49 -6.69 -19.33
CA PRO A 138 -20.61 -5.24 -19.24
C PRO A 138 -22.00 -4.74 -18.84
N TRP A 139 -23.07 -5.44 -19.24
CA TRP A 139 -24.44 -5.05 -18.88
C TRP A 139 -24.72 -5.19 -17.38
N SER A 140 -24.10 -6.19 -16.75
CA SER A 140 -24.27 -6.47 -15.32
C SER A 140 -23.33 -5.64 -14.45
N ARG A 141 -22.51 -4.75 -15.01
CA ARG A 141 -21.61 -3.88 -14.23
C ARG A 141 -22.37 -2.66 -13.72
N ILE A 142 -22.22 -2.39 -12.43
CA ILE A 142 -22.69 -1.15 -11.81
C ILE A 142 -21.58 -0.10 -11.85
N TYR A 143 -21.95 1.13 -12.18
CA TYR A 143 -21.03 2.25 -12.20
C TYR A 143 -20.58 2.65 -10.77
N PRO A 144 -19.27 2.83 -10.50
CA PRO A 144 -18.77 3.26 -9.19
C PRO A 144 -19.16 4.70 -8.83
N GLU A 145 -19.87 4.86 -7.72
CA GLU A 145 -20.29 6.17 -7.20
C GLU A 145 -19.78 6.48 -5.79
N GLU A 146 -19.45 5.47 -5.00
CA GLU A 146 -19.07 5.67 -3.60
C GLU A 146 -17.59 5.99 -3.45
N MET A 147 -17.25 7.02 -2.68
CA MET A 147 -15.85 7.39 -2.42
C MET A 147 -15.22 6.52 -1.33
N ILE A 148 -13.99 6.09 -1.58
CA ILE A 148 -13.10 5.52 -0.55
C ILE A 148 -12.28 6.66 0.05
N GLN A 149 -12.31 6.78 1.37
CA GLN A 149 -11.41 7.63 2.11
C GLN A 149 -10.11 6.86 2.37
N THR A 150 -8.99 7.39 1.87
CA THR A 150 -7.66 6.81 2.06
C THR A 150 -6.92 7.41 3.25
N GLY A 151 -7.37 8.56 3.75
CA GLY A 151 -6.71 9.31 4.83
C GLY A 151 -5.59 10.22 4.34
N ILE A 152 -5.23 10.13 3.05
CA ILE A 152 -4.22 10.96 2.39
C ILE A 152 -4.92 12.10 1.65
N SER A 153 -4.68 13.35 2.06
CA SER A 153 -5.39 14.50 1.48
C SER A 153 -5.12 14.71 -0.03
N ALA A 154 -3.90 14.43 -0.48
CA ALA A 154 -3.51 14.54 -1.88
C ALA A 154 -4.27 13.53 -2.76
N ILE A 155 -4.68 12.39 -2.21
CA ILE A 155 -5.52 11.41 -2.91
C ILE A 155 -6.98 11.80 -2.73
N ASP A 156 -7.44 11.97 -1.48
CA ASP A 156 -8.85 12.15 -1.17
C ASP A 156 -9.46 13.42 -1.79
N VAL A 157 -8.74 14.55 -1.83
CA VAL A 157 -9.27 15.83 -2.34
C VAL A 157 -8.93 16.08 -3.81
N MET A 158 -7.72 15.71 -4.26
CA MET A 158 -7.27 16.02 -5.62
C MET A 158 -7.58 14.89 -6.61
N ASN A 159 -7.54 13.64 -6.16
CA ASN A 159 -7.64 12.45 -7.01
C ASN A 159 -8.51 11.37 -6.35
N SER A 160 -9.72 11.75 -5.93
CA SER A 160 -10.59 10.88 -5.13
C SER A 160 -10.82 9.52 -5.81
N ILE A 161 -10.78 8.46 -5.02
CA ILE A 161 -10.92 7.08 -5.50
C ILE A 161 -12.35 6.60 -5.25
N ALA A 162 -12.98 6.03 -6.27
CA ALA A 162 -14.29 5.40 -6.18
C ALA A 162 -14.17 3.90 -5.83
N ARG A 163 -15.17 3.36 -5.15
CA ARG A 163 -15.28 1.95 -4.78
C ARG A 163 -15.54 1.08 -6.00
N GLY A 164 -14.59 0.22 -6.34
CA GLY A 164 -14.59 -0.55 -7.59
C GLY A 164 -13.72 0.04 -8.69
N GLN A 165 -13.04 1.17 -8.44
CA GLN A 165 -12.12 1.80 -9.39
C GLN A 165 -10.79 1.03 -9.46
N LYS A 166 -10.16 1.12 -10.63
CA LYS A 166 -8.77 0.70 -10.85
C LYS A 166 -7.87 1.92 -11.03
N ILE A 167 -7.03 2.21 -10.02
CA ILE A 167 -6.14 3.38 -10.00
C ILE A 167 -4.71 2.99 -9.62
N PRO A 168 -3.74 3.08 -10.55
CA PRO A 168 -2.37 2.72 -10.28
C PRO A 168 -1.61 3.81 -9.51
N ILE A 169 -0.56 3.40 -8.80
CA ILE A 169 0.46 4.29 -8.25
C ILE A 169 1.73 4.15 -9.09
N PHE A 170 2.09 5.21 -9.80
CA PHE A 170 3.31 5.34 -10.56
C PHE A 170 4.41 5.85 -9.64
N SER A 171 5.38 5.00 -9.37
CA SER A 171 6.53 5.28 -8.51
C SER A 171 7.82 5.08 -9.28
N ALA A 172 8.95 5.24 -8.60
CA ALA A 172 10.27 4.93 -9.10
C ALA A 172 11.12 4.23 -8.05
N ALA A 173 12.23 3.63 -8.49
CA ALA A 173 13.19 2.99 -7.61
C ALA A 173 13.71 3.98 -6.54
N GLY A 174 13.62 3.56 -5.28
CA GLY A 174 14.03 4.34 -4.11
C GLY A 174 12.99 5.33 -3.57
N LEU A 175 11.78 5.40 -4.13
CA LEU A 175 10.68 6.21 -3.57
C LEU A 175 9.83 5.40 -2.58
N PRO A 176 9.18 6.05 -1.59
CA PRO A 176 8.45 5.38 -0.50
C PRO A 176 7.04 4.90 -0.91
N HIS A 177 6.93 4.17 -2.02
CA HIS A 177 5.63 3.67 -2.52
C HIS A 177 5.04 2.55 -1.66
N ASN A 178 5.87 1.70 -1.07
CA ASN A 178 5.40 0.67 -0.14
C ASN A 178 4.84 1.28 1.14
N GLU A 179 5.46 2.36 1.65
CA GLU A 179 4.95 3.08 2.82
C GLU A 179 3.60 3.74 2.53
N ILE A 180 3.43 4.34 1.33
CA ILE A 180 2.14 4.90 0.89
C ILE A 180 1.09 3.79 0.77
N ALA A 181 1.45 2.63 0.21
CA ALA A 181 0.55 1.49 0.10
C ALA A 181 0.11 0.97 1.47
N ALA A 182 1.03 0.87 2.42
CA ALA A 182 0.75 0.51 3.80
C ALA A 182 -0.10 1.58 4.52
N HIS A 183 0.13 2.87 4.23
CA HIS A 183 -0.70 3.96 4.72
C HIS A 183 -2.14 3.79 4.25
N ILE A 184 -2.35 3.63 2.94
CA ILE A 184 -3.68 3.38 2.35
C ILE A 184 -4.29 2.11 2.96
N SER A 185 -3.53 1.03 3.10
CA SER A 185 -3.98 -0.22 3.72
C SER A 185 -4.61 -0.03 5.09
N ARG A 186 -3.96 0.76 5.95
CA ARG A 186 -4.34 0.91 7.36
C ARG A 186 -5.54 1.80 7.53
N GLN A 187 -5.75 2.73 6.61
CA GLN A 187 -6.71 3.83 6.75
C GLN A 187 -7.86 3.77 5.75
N ALA A 188 -7.80 2.86 4.77
CA ALA A 188 -8.86 2.67 3.80
C ALA A 188 -10.19 2.40 4.51
N GLY A 189 -11.13 3.31 4.32
CA GLY A 189 -12.47 3.22 4.87
C GLY A 189 -13.49 3.89 3.94
N LEU A 190 -14.77 3.63 4.20
CA LEU A 190 -15.85 4.35 3.53
C LEU A 190 -16.09 5.68 4.22
N VAL A 191 -16.45 6.71 3.45
CA VAL A 191 -16.90 7.98 4.02
C VAL A 191 -18.22 7.75 4.78
N PRO A 192 -18.31 8.10 6.08
CA PRO A 192 -19.51 7.82 6.88
C PRO A 192 -20.72 8.59 6.36
N HIS A 193 -21.78 7.88 5.96
CA HIS A 193 -23.03 8.47 5.46
C HIS A 193 -24.22 8.15 6.40
N PRO A 194 -25.06 9.13 6.76
CA PRO A 194 -26.18 8.94 7.69
C PRO A 194 -27.39 8.16 7.13
N SER A 195 -27.37 7.70 5.87
CA SER A 195 -28.56 7.17 5.17
C SER A 195 -28.40 5.78 4.54
N LYS A 196 -27.32 5.05 4.80
CA LYS A 196 -27.12 3.68 4.28
C LYS A 196 -26.98 2.66 5.40
N SER A 197 -27.30 1.41 5.07
CA SER A 197 -27.54 0.30 5.98
C SER A 197 -26.37 0.06 6.94
N VAL A 198 -26.70 -0.29 8.19
CA VAL A 198 -25.75 -0.64 9.28
C VAL A 198 -24.79 -1.79 8.87
N LEU A 199 -25.14 -2.55 7.83
CA LEU A 199 -24.34 -3.66 7.30
C LEU A 199 -23.13 -3.21 6.46
N ASP A 200 -23.18 -2.08 5.73
CA ASP A 200 -22.06 -1.65 4.87
C ASP A 200 -20.87 -1.06 5.65
N PHE A 201 -21.08 -0.70 6.93
CA PHE A 201 -20.10 -0.03 7.78
C PHE A 201 -19.43 -0.97 8.81
N HIS A 202 -19.68 -2.27 8.74
CA HIS A 202 -19.03 -3.23 9.65
C HIS A 202 -17.57 -3.47 9.21
N GLU A 203 -16.61 -3.35 10.13
CA GLU A 203 -15.16 -3.53 9.84
C GLU A 203 -14.86 -4.92 9.24
N ASP A 204 -15.66 -5.93 9.58
CA ASP A 204 -15.54 -7.31 9.06
C ASP A 204 -15.91 -7.44 7.56
N ASN A 205 -16.61 -6.46 6.98
CA ASN A 205 -16.97 -6.47 5.56
C ASN A 205 -15.87 -5.92 4.65
N PHE A 206 -14.79 -5.38 5.22
CA PHE A 206 -13.63 -4.94 4.45
C PHE A 206 -12.53 -5.99 4.51
N ALA A 207 -12.15 -6.53 3.35
CA ALA A 207 -11.05 -7.45 3.20
C ALA A 207 -9.97 -6.80 2.34
N ILE A 208 -8.71 -6.96 2.71
CA ILE A 208 -7.60 -6.44 1.89
C ILE A 208 -6.79 -7.62 1.39
N VAL A 209 -6.70 -7.74 0.07
CA VAL A 209 -5.85 -8.73 -0.56
C VAL A 209 -4.59 -8.01 -1.02
N PHE A 210 -3.49 -8.33 -0.35
CA PHE A 210 -2.18 -7.82 -0.70
C PHE A 210 -1.41 -8.87 -1.48
N ALA A 211 -1.10 -8.57 -2.74
CA ALA A 211 -0.01 -9.25 -3.42
C ALA A 211 1.20 -8.32 -3.34
N ALA A 212 2.11 -8.59 -2.40
CA ALA A 212 3.19 -7.67 -2.08
C ALA A 212 4.51 -8.36 -1.75
N MET A 213 5.57 -7.58 -1.64
CA MET A 213 6.86 -7.97 -1.06
C MET A 213 7.02 -7.27 0.30
N GLY A 214 6.44 -7.85 1.37
CA GLY A 214 6.72 -7.54 2.78
C GLY A 214 6.18 -6.23 3.38
N GLU A 215 5.35 -6.33 4.42
CA GLU A 215 5.53 -5.87 5.83
C GLU A 215 4.22 -6.09 6.61
N ASN A 216 4.32 -6.36 7.91
CA ASN A 216 3.23 -6.86 8.76
C ASN A 216 2.27 -5.74 9.21
N GLY A 217 1.14 -5.59 8.53
CA GLY A 217 -0.05 -4.90 9.03
C GLY A 217 -1.04 -5.86 9.72
N THR A 218 -2.04 -5.32 10.42
CA THR A 218 -3.08 -6.07 11.15
C THR A 218 -3.61 -7.25 10.34
N MET A 219 -3.27 -8.46 10.77
CA MET A 219 -3.40 -9.65 9.93
C MET A 219 -4.85 -10.12 9.76
N SER A 220 -5.77 -9.87 10.70
CA SER A 220 -7.06 -10.59 10.73
C SER A 220 -7.87 -10.57 9.43
N ASN A 221 -7.87 -9.44 8.69
CA ASN A 221 -8.69 -9.26 7.48
C ASN A 221 -7.83 -9.16 6.21
N VAL A 222 -6.56 -9.57 6.29
CA VAL A 222 -5.58 -9.42 5.22
C VAL A 222 -5.15 -10.78 4.67
N CYS A 223 -5.31 -10.99 3.37
CA CYS A 223 -4.74 -12.15 2.67
C CYS A 223 -3.50 -11.70 1.91
N LEU A 224 -2.33 -12.29 2.24
CA LEU A 224 -1.04 -11.91 1.66
C LEU A 224 -0.53 -12.98 0.69
N PHE A 225 -0.22 -12.58 -0.53
CA PHE A 225 0.56 -13.38 -1.48
C PHE A 225 1.92 -12.73 -1.66
N LEU A 226 2.97 -13.42 -1.21
CA LEU A 226 4.35 -12.93 -1.28
C LEU A 226 5.13 -13.72 -2.33
N ASN A 227 5.75 -13.03 -3.27
CA ASN A 227 6.78 -13.59 -4.14
C ASN A 227 8.06 -12.78 -3.94
N LEU A 228 9.09 -13.42 -3.39
CA LEU A 228 10.36 -12.78 -3.10
C LEU A 228 11.22 -12.67 -4.36
N ALA A 229 12.23 -11.80 -4.34
CA ALA A 229 13.14 -11.63 -5.48
C ALA A 229 13.93 -12.89 -5.80
N GLY A 230 14.18 -13.74 -4.80
CA GLY A 230 14.83 -15.05 -4.94
C GLY A 230 13.91 -16.17 -5.42
N ASP A 231 12.59 -15.93 -5.42
CA ASP A 231 11.62 -16.90 -5.94
C ASP A 231 11.62 -16.86 -7.48
N PRO A 232 11.21 -17.96 -8.14
CA PRO A 232 11.21 -18.05 -9.60
C PRO A 232 10.37 -16.95 -10.27
N THR A 233 10.85 -16.43 -11.40
CA THR A 233 10.18 -15.34 -12.11
C THR A 233 8.80 -15.72 -12.64
N ILE A 234 8.58 -17.01 -12.90
CA ILE A 234 7.30 -17.51 -13.43
C ILE A 234 6.19 -17.46 -12.37
N GLU A 235 6.52 -17.62 -11.09
CA GLU A 235 5.56 -17.43 -10.01
C GLU A 235 4.98 -16.01 -10.02
N ARG A 236 5.74 -14.99 -10.46
CA ARG A 236 5.25 -13.61 -10.58
C ARG A 236 4.11 -13.48 -11.58
N ILE A 237 4.05 -14.34 -12.60
CA ILE A 237 3.00 -14.32 -13.62
C ILE A 237 1.68 -14.84 -13.05
N ILE A 238 1.73 -15.84 -12.17
CA ILE A 238 0.54 -16.45 -11.56
C ILE A 238 0.10 -15.74 -10.27
N THR A 239 1.02 -15.10 -9.54
CA THR A 239 0.74 -14.39 -8.27
C THR A 239 -0.43 -13.40 -8.34
N PRO A 240 -0.48 -12.44 -9.29
CA PRO A 240 -1.62 -11.49 -9.36
C PRO A 240 -2.93 -12.19 -9.73
N ARG A 241 -2.86 -13.28 -10.51
CA ARG A 241 -4.04 -14.08 -10.88
C ARG A 241 -4.61 -14.83 -9.68
N LEU A 242 -3.75 -15.40 -8.83
CA LEU A 242 -4.14 -16.02 -7.56
C LEU A 242 -4.77 -14.99 -6.62
N ALA A 243 -4.14 -13.84 -6.45
CA ALA A 243 -4.64 -12.76 -5.60
C ALA A 243 -6.01 -12.26 -6.07
N LEU A 244 -6.19 -12.03 -7.36
CA LEU A 244 -7.48 -11.60 -7.92
C LEU A 244 -8.56 -12.68 -7.84
N THR A 245 -8.20 -13.95 -7.91
CA THR A 245 -9.17 -15.05 -7.79
C THR A 245 -9.67 -15.18 -6.35
N ALA A 246 -8.79 -15.03 -5.37
CA ALA A 246 -9.18 -14.90 -3.96
C ALA A 246 -10.04 -13.64 -3.73
N ALA A 247 -9.67 -12.51 -4.34
CA ALA A 247 -10.45 -11.27 -4.23
C ALA A 247 -11.84 -11.39 -4.86
N GLU A 248 -11.99 -12.05 -6.00
CA GLU A 248 -13.28 -12.31 -6.65
C GLU A 248 -14.16 -13.25 -5.83
N PHE A 249 -13.58 -14.27 -5.22
CA PHE A 249 -14.29 -15.15 -4.30
C PHE A 249 -14.85 -14.36 -3.11
N LEU A 250 -13.99 -13.61 -2.41
CA LEU A 250 -14.38 -12.81 -1.25
C LEU A 250 -15.39 -11.72 -1.61
N ALA A 251 -15.23 -11.04 -2.75
CA ALA A 251 -16.11 -9.96 -3.15
C ALA A 251 -17.46 -10.45 -3.66
N TYR A 252 -17.46 -11.48 -4.51
CA TYR A 252 -18.66 -11.84 -5.25
C TYR A 252 -19.40 -13.06 -4.70
N GLN A 253 -18.76 -13.89 -3.89
CA GLN A 253 -19.42 -15.03 -3.22
C GLN A 253 -19.70 -14.69 -1.75
N CYS A 254 -18.74 -14.08 -1.05
CA CYS A 254 -18.87 -13.71 0.37
C CYS A 254 -19.38 -12.27 0.58
N GLU A 255 -19.64 -11.53 -0.50
CA GLU A 255 -20.16 -10.15 -0.49
C GLU A 255 -19.27 -9.11 0.23
N LYS A 256 -17.97 -9.37 0.40
CA LYS A 256 -17.03 -8.43 1.06
C LYS A 256 -16.58 -7.29 0.13
N HIS A 257 -16.22 -6.16 0.70
CA HIS A 257 -15.55 -5.07 -0.01
C HIS A 257 -14.05 -5.34 -0.01
N VAL A 258 -13.51 -5.65 -1.17
CA VAL A 258 -12.11 -6.04 -1.32
C VAL A 258 -11.29 -4.90 -1.91
N LEU A 259 -10.24 -4.51 -1.20
CA LEU A 259 -9.17 -3.68 -1.73
C LEU A 259 -8.01 -4.58 -2.13
N VAL A 260 -7.62 -4.54 -3.40
CA VAL A 260 -6.50 -5.31 -3.94
C VAL A 260 -5.33 -4.38 -4.20
N ILE A 261 -4.19 -4.67 -3.57
CA ILE A 261 -2.93 -3.98 -3.84
C ILE A 261 -1.98 -4.97 -4.50
N LEU A 262 -1.51 -4.62 -5.69
CA LEU A 262 -0.60 -5.43 -6.49
C LEU A 262 0.74 -4.69 -6.57
N THR A 263 1.81 -5.25 -6.00
CA THR A 263 3.16 -4.68 -6.11
C THR A 263 4.19 -5.80 -6.38
N ASP A 264 5.10 -5.70 -7.35
CA ASP A 264 5.33 -4.62 -8.33
C ASP A 264 4.96 -5.06 -9.76
N MET A 265 4.11 -4.30 -10.45
CA MET A 265 3.71 -4.59 -11.83
C MET A 265 4.86 -4.44 -12.84
N SER A 266 5.93 -3.74 -12.51
CA SER A 266 7.14 -3.72 -13.34
C SER A 266 7.86 -5.06 -13.31
N SER A 267 7.97 -5.67 -12.13
CA SER A 267 8.54 -7.02 -11.97
C SER A 267 7.72 -8.09 -12.70
N TYR A 268 6.38 -7.92 -12.73
CA TYR A 268 5.48 -8.74 -13.54
C TYR A 268 5.80 -8.61 -15.04
N ALA A 269 5.92 -7.39 -15.55
CA ALA A 269 6.18 -7.13 -16.97
C ALA A 269 7.58 -7.63 -17.39
N GLU A 270 8.58 -7.56 -16.50
CA GLU A 270 9.91 -8.11 -16.75
C GLU A 270 9.90 -9.65 -16.80
N ALA A 271 9.17 -10.30 -15.90
CA ALA A 271 8.97 -11.76 -15.96
C ALA A 271 8.28 -12.17 -17.26
N LEU A 272 7.26 -11.41 -17.69
CA LEU A 272 6.57 -11.65 -18.96
C LEU A 272 7.52 -11.49 -20.17
N ARG A 273 8.40 -10.50 -20.12
CA ARG A 273 9.46 -10.30 -21.14
C ARG A 273 10.45 -11.45 -21.18
N GLU A 274 10.89 -11.95 -20.03
CA GLU A 274 11.82 -13.08 -19.94
C GLU A 274 11.20 -14.34 -20.57
N VAL A 275 9.94 -14.62 -20.26
CA VAL A 275 9.21 -15.77 -20.84
C VAL A 275 9.04 -15.63 -22.35
N SER A 276 8.69 -14.44 -22.84
CA SER A 276 8.58 -14.17 -24.28
C SER A 276 9.91 -14.33 -25.02
N ALA A 277 11.01 -13.84 -24.42
CA ALA A 277 12.36 -13.98 -24.97
C ALA A 277 12.81 -15.45 -25.01
N ALA A 278 12.51 -16.24 -23.98
CA ALA A 278 12.84 -17.67 -23.94
C ALA A 278 12.07 -18.49 -24.99
N ARG A 279 10.94 -17.97 -25.49
CA ARG A 279 10.15 -18.56 -26.57
C ARG A 279 10.56 -18.08 -27.97
N GLU A 280 11.53 -17.18 -28.06
CA GLU A 280 11.94 -16.55 -29.33
C GLU A 280 10.75 -15.89 -30.07
N GLU A 281 9.79 -15.34 -29.31
CA GLU A 281 8.67 -14.59 -29.87
C GLU A 281 9.15 -13.26 -30.47
N VAL A 282 8.40 -12.71 -31.44
CA VAL A 282 8.73 -11.40 -32.02
C VAL A 282 8.55 -10.32 -30.94
N PRO A 283 9.63 -9.60 -30.56
CA PRO A 283 9.54 -8.60 -29.51
C PRO A 283 8.81 -7.35 -29.99
N GLY A 284 8.06 -6.73 -29.08
CA GLY A 284 7.45 -5.43 -29.25
C GLY A 284 8.37 -4.28 -28.81
N ARG A 285 7.77 -3.17 -28.36
CA ARG A 285 8.50 -1.95 -27.96
C ARG A 285 9.39 -2.24 -26.74
N ARG A 286 10.67 -1.84 -26.80
CA ARG A 286 11.68 -2.07 -25.74
C ARG A 286 11.84 -3.55 -25.32
N GLY A 287 11.54 -4.50 -26.21
CA GLY A 287 11.73 -5.93 -25.96
C GLY A 287 10.57 -6.62 -25.24
N PHE A 288 9.53 -5.90 -24.81
CA PHE A 288 8.33 -6.50 -24.20
C PHE A 288 7.48 -7.24 -25.23
N PRO A 289 6.70 -8.25 -24.84
CA PRO A 289 5.83 -8.99 -25.76
C PRO A 289 4.74 -8.10 -26.37
N GLY A 290 4.35 -8.41 -27.61
CA GLY A 290 3.27 -7.68 -28.30
C GLY A 290 1.90 -7.79 -27.62
N TYR A 291 1.67 -8.84 -26.83
CA TYR A 291 0.43 -9.06 -26.08
C TYR A 291 0.43 -8.47 -24.66
N MET A 292 1.46 -7.70 -24.27
CA MET A 292 1.53 -7.11 -22.93
C MET A 292 0.31 -6.25 -22.57
N TYR A 293 -0.26 -5.53 -23.55
CA TYR A 293 -1.50 -4.76 -23.33
C TYR A 293 -2.66 -5.66 -22.92
N THR A 294 -2.91 -6.72 -23.68
CA THR A 294 -4.00 -7.67 -23.41
C THR A 294 -3.78 -8.37 -22.08
N ASP A 295 -2.55 -8.79 -21.79
CA ASP A 295 -2.22 -9.52 -20.57
C ASP A 295 -2.43 -8.64 -19.32
N LEU A 296 -1.95 -7.39 -19.33
CA LEU A 296 -2.25 -6.43 -18.25
C LEU A 296 -3.76 -6.14 -18.14
N ALA A 297 -4.48 -6.08 -19.26
CA ALA A 297 -5.92 -5.86 -19.25
C ALA A 297 -6.68 -7.02 -18.58
N THR A 298 -6.23 -8.27 -18.76
CA THR A 298 -6.86 -9.42 -18.06
C THR A 298 -6.78 -9.33 -16.54
N ILE A 299 -5.77 -8.63 -16.01
CA ILE A 299 -5.60 -8.41 -14.57
C ILE A 299 -6.42 -7.19 -14.12
N TYR A 300 -6.23 -6.05 -14.79
CA TYR A 300 -6.83 -4.78 -14.37
C TYR A 300 -8.36 -4.73 -14.56
N GLU A 301 -8.91 -5.38 -15.59
CA GLU A 301 -10.36 -5.38 -15.83
C GLU A 301 -11.17 -6.30 -14.91
N ARG A 302 -10.53 -6.98 -13.94
CA ARG A 302 -11.22 -7.77 -12.91
C ARG A 302 -11.79 -6.90 -11.77
N ALA A 303 -11.46 -5.62 -11.73
CA ALA A 303 -12.03 -4.64 -10.80
C ALA A 303 -13.48 -4.28 -11.14
N GLY A 304 -14.25 -3.86 -10.13
CA GLY A 304 -15.59 -3.30 -10.32
C GLY A 304 -16.65 -3.78 -9.34
N ARG A 305 -17.91 -3.50 -9.71
CA ARG A 305 -19.13 -3.88 -9.00
C ARG A 305 -20.09 -4.59 -9.94
N ILE A 306 -20.82 -5.58 -9.43
CA ILE A 306 -21.78 -6.37 -10.20
C ILE A 306 -23.19 -6.13 -9.66
N GLU A 307 -24.17 -6.02 -10.55
CA GLU A 307 -25.58 -5.92 -10.20
C GLU A 307 -26.07 -7.17 -9.47
N GLY A 308 -26.79 -6.97 -8.36
CA GLY A 308 -27.29 -8.05 -7.52
C GLY A 308 -26.28 -8.62 -6.53
N ARG A 309 -25.06 -8.08 -6.44
CA ARG A 309 -24.06 -8.42 -5.41
C ARG A 309 -23.60 -7.16 -4.67
N ASN A 310 -23.45 -7.25 -3.36
CA ASN A 310 -23.06 -6.10 -2.54
C ASN A 310 -21.56 -5.83 -2.56
N GLY A 311 -20.74 -6.88 -2.67
CA GLY A 311 -19.29 -6.75 -2.66
C GLY A 311 -18.71 -6.02 -3.88
N SER A 312 -17.45 -5.61 -3.75
CA SER A 312 -16.76 -4.81 -4.76
C SER A 312 -15.27 -5.05 -4.74
N ILE A 313 -14.61 -4.92 -5.88
CA ILE A 313 -13.15 -5.06 -6.00
C ILE A 313 -12.56 -3.74 -6.46
N THR A 314 -11.84 -3.06 -5.58
CA THR A 314 -11.04 -1.87 -5.90
C THR A 314 -9.60 -2.31 -6.11
N GLN A 315 -8.94 -1.86 -7.17
CA GLN A 315 -7.55 -2.21 -7.45
C GLN A 315 -6.63 -0.98 -7.36
N ILE A 316 -5.55 -1.12 -6.59
CA ILE A 316 -4.44 -0.15 -6.53
C ILE A 316 -3.14 -0.88 -6.93
N PRO A 317 -2.90 -1.05 -8.25
CA PRO A 317 -1.64 -1.61 -8.73
C PRO A 317 -0.50 -0.60 -8.61
N ILE A 318 0.64 -1.03 -8.11
CA ILE A 318 1.83 -0.21 -7.93
C ILE A 318 2.84 -0.64 -8.98
N LEU A 319 3.41 0.35 -9.67
CA LEU A 319 4.47 0.12 -10.64
C LEU A 319 5.65 1.05 -10.41
N THR A 320 6.85 0.51 -10.59
CA THR A 320 8.09 1.30 -10.57
C THR A 320 8.52 1.64 -12.00
N MET A 321 8.48 2.92 -12.37
CA MET A 321 8.89 3.40 -13.69
C MET A 321 10.42 3.33 -13.81
N PRO A 322 10.96 2.63 -14.82
CA PRO A 322 12.38 2.64 -15.09
C PRO A 322 12.85 4.06 -15.47
N ASN A 323 13.91 4.55 -14.82
CA ASN A 323 14.49 5.88 -15.05
C ASN A 323 13.50 7.06 -14.90
N ASP A 324 12.46 6.90 -14.07
CA ASP A 324 11.39 7.89 -13.87
C ASP A 324 10.67 8.27 -15.19
N ASP A 325 10.75 7.42 -16.23
CA ASP A 325 10.20 7.68 -17.56
C ASP A 325 8.73 7.25 -17.69
N ILE A 326 7.81 8.22 -17.68
CA ILE A 326 6.37 7.98 -17.88
C ILE A 326 6.03 7.46 -19.29
N THR A 327 6.91 7.65 -20.28
CA THR A 327 6.72 7.16 -21.65
C THR A 327 7.20 5.71 -21.82
N HIS A 328 7.68 5.09 -20.75
CA HIS A 328 8.02 3.67 -20.75
C HIS A 328 6.78 2.82 -21.07
N PRO A 329 6.89 1.71 -21.83
CA PRO A 329 5.73 0.88 -22.20
C PRO A 329 4.85 0.42 -21.03
N ILE A 330 5.43 0.17 -19.86
CA ILE A 330 4.70 -0.27 -18.65
C ILE A 330 3.69 0.78 -18.15
N PRO A 331 4.11 2.02 -17.76
CA PRO A 331 3.18 3.07 -17.37
C PRO A 331 2.27 3.53 -18.53
N ASP A 332 2.78 3.58 -19.77
CA ASP A 332 2.01 3.96 -20.97
C ASP A 332 0.81 3.02 -21.18
N LEU A 333 1.04 1.70 -21.20
CA LEU A 333 -0.05 0.71 -21.33
C LEU A 333 -0.96 0.68 -20.10
N THR A 334 -0.40 0.81 -18.89
CA THR A 334 -1.21 0.85 -17.67
C THR A 334 -2.15 2.06 -17.66
N GLY A 335 -1.68 3.24 -18.07
CA GLY A 335 -2.50 4.45 -18.17
C GLY A 335 -3.59 4.40 -19.24
N TYR A 336 -3.42 3.57 -20.29
CA TYR A 336 -4.50 3.31 -21.25
C TYR A 336 -5.61 2.43 -20.69
N ILE A 337 -5.27 1.46 -19.84
CA ILE A 337 -6.23 0.47 -19.31
C ILE A 337 -6.93 1.01 -18.05
N THR A 338 -6.18 1.67 -17.17
CA THR A 338 -6.68 2.15 -15.88
C THR A 338 -7.38 3.51 -15.97
N GLU A 339 -8.09 3.89 -14.92
CA GLU A 339 -9.01 5.04 -14.91
C GLU A 339 -8.36 6.29 -14.30
N GLY A 340 -7.05 6.44 -14.44
CA GLY A 340 -6.26 7.48 -13.81
C GLY A 340 -4.89 6.96 -13.40
N GLN A 341 -4.15 7.77 -12.64
CA GLN A 341 -2.88 7.38 -12.02
C GLN A 341 -2.55 8.34 -10.88
N ILE A 342 -1.88 7.83 -9.84
CA ILE A 342 -1.26 8.63 -8.79
C ILE A 342 0.24 8.63 -9.03
N TYR A 343 0.84 9.81 -9.17
CA TYR A 343 2.25 9.95 -9.51
C TYR A 343 3.06 10.34 -8.27
N VAL A 344 4.01 9.48 -7.90
CA VAL A 344 4.96 9.72 -6.81
C VAL A 344 6.21 10.36 -7.39
N ASP A 345 6.56 11.54 -6.89
CA ASP A 345 7.60 12.39 -7.47
C ASP A 345 8.89 12.40 -6.63
N ARG A 346 10.02 12.14 -7.30
CA ARG A 346 11.35 12.17 -6.68
C ARG A 346 11.73 13.56 -6.18
N GLN A 347 11.32 14.63 -6.86
CA GLN A 347 11.69 15.99 -6.45
C GLN A 347 11.08 16.38 -5.09
N MET A 348 9.84 15.94 -4.84
CA MET A 348 9.19 16.14 -3.54
C MET A 348 9.84 15.28 -2.45
N HIS A 349 10.18 14.03 -2.77
CA HIS A 349 10.83 13.13 -1.83
C HIS A 349 12.20 13.66 -1.38
N ASN A 350 13.03 14.18 -2.30
CA ASN A 350 14.33 14.77 -1.99
C ASN A 350 14.22 16.01 -1.06
N ARG A 351 13.04 16.66 -1.03
CA ARG A 351 12.74 17.78 -0.14
C ARG A 351 12.11 17.34 1.20
N GLN A 352 12.11 16.03 1.48
CA GLN A 352 11.56 15.43 2.70
C GLN A 352 10.05 15.70 2.89
N ILE A 353 9.31 15.80 1.78
CA ILE A 353 7.85 15.89 1.81
C ILE A 353 7.27 14.47 1.74
N TYR A 354 6.36 14.14 2.66
CA TYR A 354 5.66 12.86 2.69
C TYR A 354 4.14 13.05 2.77
N PRO A 355 3.31 12.31 2.02
CA PRO A 355 3.69 11.47 0.89
C PRO A 355 4.10 12.32 -0.33
N PRO A 356 5.16 11.96 -1.07
CA PRO A 356 5.65 12.75 -2.21
C PRO A 356 4.78 12.57 -3.46
N ILE A 357 3.51 12.99 -3.40
CA ILE A 357 2.54 12.86 -4.49
C ILE A 357 2.48 14.16 -5.29
N ASN A 358 2.79 14.08 -6.58
CA ASN A 358 2.64 15.22 -7.49
C ASN A 358 1.25 15.22 -8.11
N VAL A 359 0.48 16.24 -7.76
CA VAL A 359 -0.93 16.37 -8.17
C VAL A 359 -1.11 16.77 -9.63
N LEU A 360 -0.09 17.27 -10.32
CA LEU A 360 -0.20 17.71 -11.73
C LEU A 360 -0.32 16.55 -12.73
N PRO A 361 0.60 15.56 -12.74
CA PRO A 361 0.47 14.39 -13.61
C PRO A 361 -0.49 13.32 -13.05
N SER A 362 -0.95 13.47 -11.80
CA SER A 362 -1.94 12.58 -11.19
C SER A 362 -3.35 12.92 -11.67
N LEU A 363 -4.18 11.89 -11.86
CA LEU A 363 -5.55 12.04 -12.32
C LEU A 363 -6.42 10.90 -11.78
N SER A 364 -7.66 11.19 -11.41
CA SER A 364 -8.72 10.19 -11.24
C SER A 364 -9.91 10.53 -12.16
N ARG A 365 -10.27 9.63 -13.09
CA ARG A 365 -11.38 9.85 -14.03
C ARG A 365 -12.75 9.71 -13.37
N LEU A 366 -12.89 8.84 -12.38
CA LEU A 366 -14.14 8.60 -11.63
C LEU A 366 -14.34 9.59 -10.47
N MET A 367 -13.43 10.53 -10.26
CA MET A 367 -13.55 11.54 -9.22
C MET A 367 -14.91 12.27 -9.30
N LYS A 368 -15.39 12.60 -10.50
CA LYS A 368 -16.63 13.36 -10.70
C LYS A 368 -17.89 12.68 -10.16
N SER A 369 -17.92 11.34 -10.12
CA SER A 369 -19.06 10.58 -9.57
C SER A 369 -18.94 10.32 -8.08
N ALA A 370 -17.69 10.25 -7.57
CA ALA A 370 -17.41 10.05 -6.16
C ALA A 370 -17.66 11.31 -5.30
N ILE A 371 -17.63 12.50 -5.92
CA ILE A 371 -17.76 13.78 -5.23
C ILE A 371 -19.10 14.45 -5.52
N GLY A 372 -19.56 15.31 -4.61
CA GLY A 372 -20.78 16.09 -4.79
C GLY A 372 -21.71 16.02 -3.60
N ASP A 373 -22.88 16.63 -3.77
CA ASP A 373 -23.94 16.66 -2.76
C ASP A 373 -24.52 15.25 -2.56
N GLY A 374 -24.62 14.82 -1.31
CA GLY A 374 -25.03 13.45 -0.95
C GLY A 374 -23.93 12.37 -0.97
N MET A 375 -22.68 12.70 -1.36
CA MET A 375 -21.54 11.77 -1.25
C MET A 375 -20.47 12.31 -0.29
N THR A 376 -19.96 13.51 -0.56
CA THR A 376 -18.95 14.18 0.28
C THR A 376 -19.48 15.55 0.75
N ARG A 377 -18.98 16.63 0.15
CA ARG A 377 -19.40 18.01 0.39
C ARG A 377 -19.57 18.71 -0.96
N LYS A 378 -20.55 19.60 -1.06
CA LYS A 378 -20.94 20.30 -2.31
C LYS A 378 -19.81 21.08 -3.01
N ASP A 379 -18.80 21.51 -2.26
CA ASP A 379 -17.69 22.36 -2.70
C ASP A 379 -16.43 21.59 -3.11
N HIS A 380 -16.41 20.27 -2.94
CA HIS A 380 -15.24 19.44 -3.20
C HIS A 380 -14.70 19.65 -4.62
N ALA A 381 -15.57 19.58 -5.64
CA ALA A 381 -15.20 19.77 -7.04
C ALA A 381 -14.56 21.14 -7.30
N ASP A 382 -15.14 22.19 -6.73
CA ASP A 382 -14.69 23.57 -6.95
C ASP A 382 -13.33 23.83 -6.30
N VAL A 383 -13.17 23.37 -5.04
CA VAL A 383 -11.93 23.51 -4.27
C VAL A 383 -10.78 22.77 -4.95
N SER A 384 -11.00 21.53 -5.35
CA SER A 384 -9.98 20.73 -6.03
C SER A 384 -9.53 21.37 -7.35
N ASN A 385 -10.48 21.79 -8.18
CA ASN A 385 -10.19 22.47 -9.45
C ASN A 385 -9.44 23.80 -9.29
N GLN A 386 -9.73 24.55 -8.22
CA GLN A 386 -9.06 25.81 -7.93
C GLN A 386 -7.67 25.58 -7.33
N LEU A 387 -7.50 24.62 -6.42
CA LEU A 387 -6.19 24.23 -5.88
C LEU A 387 -5.26 23.75 -6.99
N TYR A 388 -5.76 22.92 -7.91
CA TYR A 388 -5.01 22.45 -9.07
C TYR A 388 -4.54 23.62 -9.95
N ALA A 389 -5.45 24.56 -10.26
CA ALA A 389 -5.13 25.73 -11.07
C ALA A 389 -4.07 26.63 -10.41
N CYS A 390 -4.21 26.89 -9.10
CA CYS A 390 -3.22 27.67 -8.36
C CYS A 390 -1.86 26.97 -8.28
N TYR A 391 -1.86 25.63 -8.14
CA TYR A 391 -0.62 24.85 -8.09
C TYR A 391 0.11 24.86 -9.44
N ALA A 392 -0.60 24.70 -10.55
CA ALA A 392 -0.04 24.78 -11.90
C ALA A 392 0.60 26.16 -12.16
N ILE A 393 -0.14 27.25 -11.90
CA ILE A 393 0.37 28.62 -12.05
C ILE A 393 1.56 28.84 -11.10
N GLY A 394 1.49 28.37 -9.86
CA GLY A 394 2.59 28.48 -8.90
C GLY A 394 3.88 27.79 -9.35
N LYS A 395 3.78 26.65 -10.04
CA LYS A 395 4.95 25.97 -10.63
C LYS A 395 5.55 26.76 -11.80
N ASP A 396 4.72 27.31 -12.68
CA ASP A 396 5.19 28.17 -13.78
C ASP A 396 5.89 29.43 -13.23
N VAL A 397 5.30 30.04 -12.20
CA VAL A 397 5.87 31.20 -11.50
C VAL A 397 7.18 30.83 -10.79
N GLN A 398 7.29 29.64 -10.20
CA GLN A 398 8.53 29.14 -9.60
C GLN A 398 9.64 29.01 -10.65
N ALA A 399 9.32 28.53 -11.85
CA ALA A 399 10.27 28.47 -12.96
C ALA A 399 10.68 29.88 -13.43
N MET A 400 9.72 30.80 -13.58
CA MET A 400 10.01 32.20 -13.94
C MET A 400 10.88 32.90 -12.90
N LYS A 401 10.63 32.67 -11.60
CA LYS A 401 11.45 33.19 -10.50
C LYS A 401 12.91 32.75 -10.61
N ALA A 402 13.16 31.50 -11.03
CA ALA A 402 14.52 31.00 -11.20
C ALA A 402 15.28 31.70 -12.35
N VAL A 403 14.56 32.22 -13.35
CA VAL A 403 15.14 32.90 -14.53
C VAL A 403 15.31 34.40 -14.30
N ILE A 404 14.28 35.09 -13.81
CA ILE A 404 14.22 36.57 -13.76
C ILE A 404 14.58 37.11 -12.36
N GLY A 405 14.55 36.26 -11.34
CA GLY A 405 14.77 36.65 -9.94
C GLY A 405 13.50 37.13 -9.24
N LYS A 406 13.56 37.22 -7.90
CA LYS A 406 12.37 37.47 -7.04
C LYS A 406 11.77 38.87 -7.20
N GLU A 407 12.59 39.87 -7.52
CA GLU A 407 12.20 41.29 -7.53
C GLU A 407 11.36 41.70 -8.74
N ALA A 408 11.44 40.92 -9.82
CA ALA A 408 10.71 41.19 -11.06
C ALA A 408 9.29 40.58 -11.08
N LEU A 409 8.89 39.86 -10.03
CA LEU A 409 7.58 39.21 -9.96
C LEU A 409 6.49 40.19 -9.53
N SER A 410 5.29 39.98 -10.09
CA SER A 410 4.12 40.75 -9.68
C SER A 410 3.71 40.40 -8.24
N PRO A 411 2.97 41.28 -7.53
CA PRO A 411 2.47 40.96 -6.20
C PRO A 411 1.55 39.74 -6.19
N GLU A 412 0.84 39.47 -7.29
CA GLU A 412 0.01 38.26 -7.45
C GLU A 412 0.88 37.00 -7.57
N ASP A 413 1.98 37.06 -8.32
CA ASP A 413 2.92 35.95 -8.46
C ASP A 413 3.59 35.59 -7.13
N LEU A 414 3.87 36.59 -6.29
CA LEU A 414 4.40 36.36 -4.94
C LEU A 414 3.42 35.56 -4.07
N LEU A 415 2.10 35.79 -4.21
CA LEU A 415 1.08 34.99 -3.52
C LEU A 415 1.04 33.55 -4.03
N TYR A 416 1.19 33.33 -5.35
CA TYR A 416 1.26 31.98 -5.90
C TYR A 416 2.49 31.20 -5.39
N LEU A 417 3.63 31.86 -5.22
CA LEU A 417 4.82 31.26 -4.62
C LEU A 417 4.63 30.92 -3.14
N GLU A 418 3.97 31.80 -2.38
CA GLU A 418 3.64 31.54 -0.97
C GLU A 418 2.66 30.37 -0.84
N PHE A 419 1.63 30.34 -1.70
CA PHE A 419 0.69 29.22 -1.78
C PHE A 419 1.39 27.91 -2.10
N LEU A 420 2.34 27.90 -3.04
CA LEU A 420 3.06 26.69 -3.44
C LEU A 420 3.79 26.04 -2.27
N ASP A 421 4.54 26.83 -1.49
CA ASP A 421 5.27 26.33 -0.32
C ASP A 421 4.33 25.86 0.79
N LYS A 422 3.25 26.61 1.05
CA LYS A 422 2.24 26.23 2.05
C LYS A 422 1.45 24.98 1.63
N PHE A 423 1.11 24.84 0.35
CA PHE A 423 0.42 23.68 -0.19
C PHE A 423 1.27 22.41 -0.04
N GLU A 424 2.54 22.46 -0.44
CA GLU A 424 3.44 21.31 -0.29
C GLU A 424 3.68 20.94 1.18
N LYS A 425 3.83 21.93 2.08
CA LYS A 425 4.13 21.70 3.51
C LYS A 425 2.92 21.39 4.41
N HIS A 426 1.73 21.84 4.09
CA HIS A 426 0.55 21.69 4.98
C HIS A 426 -0.53 20.80 4.38
N PHE A 427 -0.71 20.85 3.06
CA PHE A 427 -1.70 20.03 2.39
C PHE A 427 -1.10 18.66 2.07
N ILE A 428 -0.10 18.62 1.20
CA ILE A 428 0.53 17.37 0.76
C ILE A 428 1.27 16.71 1.92
N SER A 429 2.05 17.48 2.70
CA SER A 429 2.81 16.92 3.83
C SER A 429 1.87 16.44 4.95
N GLN A 430 2.00 15.17 5.30
CA GLN A 430 1.26 14.46 6.34
C GLN A 430 2.17 13.48 7.05
N GLY A 431 1.80 13.06 8.27
CA GLY A 431 2.46 11.93 8.92
C GLY A 431 2.08 10.59 8.28
N THR A 432 2.97 9.60 8.32
CA THR A 432 2.75 8.20 7.87
C THR A 432 1.62 7.47 8.59
N TYR A 433 1.24 7.96 9.78
CA TYR A 433 0.17 7.43 10.62
C TYR A 433 -0.96 8.43 10.83
N GLU A 434 -0.87 9.62 10.22
CA GLU A 434 -1.94 10.62 10.29
C GLU A 434 -3.09 10.18 9.39
N ASN A 435 -4.32 10.17 9.92
CA ASN A 435 -5.52 9.89 9.14
C ASN A 435 -6.36 11.17 9.11
N ARG A 436 -6.39 11.85 7.95
CA ARG A 436 -7.24 13.03 7.76
C ARG A 436 -8.56 12.63 7.13
N SER A 437 -9.66 13.11 7.70
CA SER A 437 -10.95 13.00 7.02
C SER A 437 -10.99 13.86 5.76
N VAL A 438 -11.87 13.49 4.82
CA VAL A 438 -12.11 14.29 3.61
C VAL A 438 -12.54 15.72 3.98
N PHE A 439 -13.35 15.87 5.03
CA PHE A 439 -13.84 17.18 5.49
C PHE A 439 -12.73 18.06 6.06
N GLU A 440 -11.82 17.51 6.87
CA GLU A 440 -10.64 18.23 7.36
C GLU A 440 -9.72 18.62 6.21
N SER A 441 -9.51 17.72 5.25
CA SER A 441 -8.68 17.98 4.07
C SER A 441 -9.26 19.11 3.21
N LEU A 442 -10.59 19.17 3.04
CA LEU A 442 -11.27 20.28 2.36
C LEU A 442 -11.14 21.58 3.14
N ASP A 443 -11.24 21.55 4.47
CA ASP A 443 -11.07 22.75 5.30
C ASP A 443 -9.63 23.29 5.24
N ILE A 444 -8.61 22.43 5.19
CA ILE A 444 -7.22 22.82 4.93
C ILE A 444 -7.10 23.44 3.53
N GLY A 445 -7.74 22.83 2.52
CA GLY A 445 -7.83 23.39 1.17
C GLY A 445 -8.37 24.83 1.16
N TRP A 446 -9.45 25.09 1.90
CA TRP A 446 -9.99 26.44 2.05
C TRP A 446 -9.07 27.40 2.79
N GLN A 447 -8.36 26.94 3.82
CA GLN A 447 -7.37 27.77 4.52
C GLN A 447 -6.27 28.26 3.57
N LEU A 448 -5.83 27.41 2.64
CA LEU A 448 -4.84 27.77 1.63
C LEU A 448 -5.41 28.71 0.56
N LEU A 449 -6.65 28.49 0.14
CA LEU A 449 -7.32 29.38 -0.83
C LEU A 449 -7.56 30.80 -0.27
N ARG A 450 -7.65 30.96 1.05
CA ARG A 450 -7.81 32.29 1.70
C ARG A 450 -6.57 33.17 1.65
N ILE A 451 -5.40 32.62 1.27
CA ILE A 451 -4.21 33.42 0.99
C ILE A 451 -4.48 34.34 -0.20
N PHE A 452 -5.32 33.90 -1.15
CA PHE A 452 -5.71 34.68 -2.30
C PHE A 452 -6.92 35.59 -2.00
N PRO A 453 -6.92 36.81 -2.56
CA PRO A 453 -8.11 37.65 -2.55
C PRO A 453 -9.23 37.04 -3.40
N GLN A 454 -10.49 37.33 -3.06
CA GLN A 454 -11.67 36.70 -3.66
C GLN A 454 -11.72 36.79 -5.20
N HIS A 455 -11.24 37.89 -5.78
CA HIS A 455 -11.28 38.11 -7.23
C HIS A 455 -10.34 37.19 -8.02
N MET A 456 -9.35 36.55 -7.36
CA MET A 456 -8.43 35.60 -8.01
C MET A 456 -9.00 34.18 -8.08
N LEU A 457 -10.03 33.86 -7.29
CA LEU A 457 -10.65 32.53 -7.23
C LEU A 457 -11.69 32.35 -8.35
N LYS A 458 -11.21 32.28 -9.60
CA LYS A 458 -12.05 32.29 -10.81
C LYS A 458 -12.84 30.99 -11.07
N ARG A 459 -12.40 29.85 -10.52
CA ARG A 459 -13.03 28.54 -10.78
C ARG A 459 -14.09 28.16 -9.75
N ILE A 460 -14.30 28.99 -8.72
CA ILE A 460 -15.26 28.72 -7.65
C ILE A 460 -16.53 29.55 -7.89
N PRO A 461 -17.73 28.95 -7.91
CA PRO A 461 -18.99 29.67 -7.98
C PRO A 461 -19.16 30.65 -6.82
N SER A 462 -19.80 31.80 -7.08
CA SER A 462 -20.02 32.85 -6.08
C SER A 462 -20.85 32.37 -4.87
N THR A 463 -21.76 31.42 -5.07
CA THR A 463 -22.57 30.79 -4.02
C THR A 463 -21.70 30.04 -3.01
N THR A 464 -20.80 29.19 -3.51
CA THR A 464 -19.87 28.40 -2.69
C THR A 464 -18.85 29.32 -2.00
N LEU A 465 -18.34 30.31 -2.74
CA LEU A 465 -17.36 31.27 -2.22
C LEU A 465 -17.92 32.09 -1.04
N ALA A 466 -19.16 32.58 -1.15
CA ALA A 466 -19.79 33.37 -0.09
C ALA A 466 -19.98 32.59 1.22
N GLU A 467 -20.14 31.27 1.16
CA GLU A 467 -20.37 30.42 2.32
C GLU A 467 -19.08 30.02 3.05
N PHE A 468 -18.03 29.65 2.30
CA PHE A 468 -16.81 29.05 2.88
C PHE A 468 -15.63 30.01 3.03
N TYR A 469 -15.58 31.10 2.24
CA TYR A 469 -14.53 32.12 2.34
C TYR A 469 -14.53 32.87 3.69
N PRO A 470 -15.68 33.31 4.26
CA PRO A 470 -15.69 34.14 5.47
C PRO A 470 -15.49 33.38 6.79
N ARG A 471 -15.39 32.04 6.79
CA ARG A 471 -15.18 31.23 8.01
C ARG A 471 -13.81 31.52 8.65
N GLN A 472 -13.70 32.55 9.50
CA GLN A 472 -12.57 32.68 10.42
C GLN A 472 -12.61 31.54 11.47
N ASN A 473 -11.42 31.12 11.92
CA ASN A 473 -11.19 30.01 12.84
C ASN A 473 -12.24 29.91 13.96
N LYS A 474 -13.09 28.88 13.90
CA LYS A 474 -13.94 28.46 15.03
C LYS A 474 -13.12 27.64 16.05
N SER A 475 -11.93 28.11 16.40
CA SER A 475 -11.05 27.51 17.41
C SER A 475 -10.62 28.57 18.43
N THR A 476 -11.59 29.18 19.13
CA THR A 476 -11.37 29.92 20.41
C THR A 476 -12.66 30.40 21.09
N THR A 477 -13.83 29.82 20.83
CA THR A 477 -15.06 30.24 21.57
C THR A 477 -16.05 29.09 21.74
N LYS A 478 -15.84 28.29 22.77
CA LYS A 478 -16.92 27.59 23.49
C LYS A 478 -16.88 28.03 24.95
N SER A 479 -17.41 29.23 25.22
CA SER A 479 -18.01 29.54 26.51
C SER A 479 -19.48 29.10 26.43
N GLY A 480 -19.82 28.01 27.14
CA GLY A 480 -21.17 27.46 27.08
C GLY A 480 -21.38 26.19 27.88
N LYS A 481 -21.53 26.36 29.20
CA LYS A 481 -22.25 25.50 30.18
C LYS A 481 -21.74 24.07 30.40
N ALA A 482 -20.97 23.91 31.48
CA ALA A 482 -20.92 22.67 32.26
C ALA A 482 -21.34 22.95 33.71
N THR A 483 -22.12 22.04 34.27
CA THR A 483 -22.69 21.96 35.62
C THR A 483 -21.65 22.01 36.75
N PRO A 484 -22.03 22.43 37.98
CA PRO A 484 -21.09 22.80 39.03
C PRO A 484 -20.63 21.58 39.84
N ARG A 485 -19.37 21.20 39.66
CA ARG A 485 -18.67 20.32 40.60
C ARG A 485 -17.18 20.54 40.37
N LEU A 486 -16.61 21.57 41.01
CA LEU A 486 -15.17 21.76 41.32
C LEU A 486 -14.84 23.21 41.77
N GLU A 487 -15.77 23.91 42.43
CA GLU A 487 -15.40 25.09 43.23
C GLU A 487 -14.88 24.62 44.59
N LYS A 488 -13.60 24.23 44.66
CA LYS A 488 -12.90 24.09 45.95
C LYS A 488 -11.36 24.07 45.89
N VAL A 489 -10.75 24.48 44.79
CA VAL A 489 -9.28 24.43 44.66
C VAL A 489 -8.63 25.81 44.48
N ASP A 490 -9.39 26.84 44.11
CA ASP A 490 -8.81 28.16 43.77
C ASP A 490 -8.67 29.14 44.96
N GLU A 491 -8.92 28.71 46.20
CA GLU A 491 -8.74 29.56 47.40
C GLU A 491 -7.42 29.33 48.15
N ILE A 492 -6.48 28.53 47.62
CA ILE A 492 -5.20 28.21 48.31
C ILE A 492 -3.98 28.90 47.66
N LEU A 493 -4.14 29.63 46.55
CA LEU A 493 -3.01 30.20 45.80
C LEU A 493 -2.94 31.74 45.79
N SER A 494 -3.38 32.39 46.87
CA SER A 494 -3.05 33.80 47.14
C SER A 494 -2.42 33.95 48.53
N GLY A 495 -1.10 33.71 48.63
CA GLY A 495 -0.37 33.94 49.87
C GLY A 495 1.10 33.51 49.82
N GLN A 496 1.97 34.48 49.49
CA GLN A 496 3.35 34.68 49.97
C GLN A 496 4.44 33.59 49.77
N GLY A 497 5.53 34.02 49.12
CA GLY A 497 6.89 33.90 49.66
C GLY A 497 7.72 32.62 49.37
N GLU A 498 8.79 32.82 48.60
CA GLU A 498 10.07 32.05 48.59
C GLU A 498 10.08 30.60 48.04
N GLY A 499 11.08 30.30 47.19
CA GLY A 499 11.48 28.91 46.88
C GLY A 499 11.50 28.47 45.40
N SER A 500 12.10 29.25 44.49
CA SER A 500 12.38 28.79 43.12
C SER A 500 13.63 27.90 43.07
N GLN A 501 13.53 26.64 43.49
CA GLN A 501 14.54 25.60 43.16
C GLN A 501 14.04 24.15 43.23
N MET A 502 12.78 23.90 43.60
CA MET A 502 12.25 22.54 43.82
C MET A 502 11.14 22.13 42.81
N LYS A 503 11.25 22.52 41.53
CA LYS A 503 10.23 22.20 40.50
C LYS A 503 10.74 21.48 39.24
N ILE A 504 12.03 21.20 39.12
CA ILE A 504 12.60 20.55 37.93
C ILE A 504 12.59 19.01 38.08
N GLY A 505 12.78 18.48 39.29
CA GLY A 505 12.78 17.03 39.55
C GLY A 505 11.41 16.36 39.42
N THR A 506 10.33 17.06 39.72
CA THR A 506 8.96 16.50 39.66
C THR A 506 8.42 16.35 38.24
N TYR A 507 8.93 17.13 37.27
CA TYR A 507 8.50 17.04 35.86
C TYR A 507 9.18 15.88 35.12
N GLN A 508 10.44 15.58 35.43
CA GLN A 508 11.17 14.46 34.80
C GLN A 508 10.70 13.10 35.34
N LEU A 509 10.34 13.00 36.62
CA LEU A 509 9.75 11.78 37.21
C LEU A 509 8.38 11.44 36.61
N LEU A 510 7.59 12.45 36.22
CA LEU A 510 6.29 12.26 35.58
C LEU A 510 6.40 11.80 34.11
N GLN A 511 7.47 12.19 33.42
CA GLN A 511 7.80 11.74 32.07
C GLN A 511 8.32 10.29 32.08
N LEU A 512 9.16 9.94 33.06
CA LEU A 512 9.66 8.56 33.24
C LEU A 512 8.53 7.57 33.58
N LYS A 513 7.56 7.97 34.41
CA LYS A 513 6.39 7.13 34.74
C LYS A 513 5.50 6.86 33.52
N LYS A 514 5.34 7.84 32.64
CA LYS A 514 4.62 7.69 31.36
C LYS A 514 5.37 6.82 30.35
N ALA A 515 6.70 6.80 30.40
CA ALA A 515 7.50 5.94 29.53
C ALA A 515 7.43 4.46 29.96
N THR A 516 7.34 4.18 31.27
CA THR A 516 7.22 2.82 31.80
C THR A 516 5.83 2.22 31.66
N ASP A 517 4.76 3.03 31.76
CA ASP A 517 3.38 2.56 31.60
C ASP A 517 3.01 2.20 30.14
N CYS A 518 3.83 2.60 29.15
CA CYS A 518 3.59 2.34 27.73
C CYS A 518 4.15 0.99 27.22
N LEU A 519 4.84 0.21 28.05
CA LEU A 519 5.65 -0.93 27.59
C LEU A 519 5.19 -2.34 28.03
N ASP A 520 4.07 -2.50 28.76
CA ASP A 520 3.42 -3.80 29.07
C ASP A 520 4.35 -5.03 29.17
N ILE A 521 5.39 -4.94 30.01
CA ILE A 521 6.31 -6.03 30.36
C ILE A 521 6.42 -6.06 31.88
N GLU A 522 6.17 -7.21 32.51
CA GLU A 522 6.42 -7.40 33.95
C GLU A 522 7.93 -7.48 34.20
N TRP A 523 8.48 -6.50 34.94
CA TRP A 523 9.88 -6.48 35.36
C TRP A 523 10.02 -6.85 36.84
N ASP A 524 11.01 -7.68 37.15
CA ASP A 524 11.34 -8.16 38.50
C ASP A 524 11.76 -6.99 39.43
N GLU A 525 11.15 -6.88 40.62
CA GLU A 525 11.24 -5.71 41.50
C GLU A 525 12.68 -5.39 41.97
N HIS A 526 13.57 -6.38 41.97
CA HIS A 526 14.98 -6.19 42.32
C HIS A 526 15.76 -5.39 41.28
N PHE A 527 15.46 -5.54 40.00
CA PHE A 527 16.15 -4.81 38.92
C PHE A 527 15.81 -3.31 38.93
N VAL A 528 14.55 -2.98 39.24
CA VAL A 528 14.09 -1.59 39.35
C VAL A 528 14.71 -0.88 40.55
N ALA A 529 14.99 -1.60 41.64
CA ALA A 529 15.63 -1.06 42.84
C ALA A 529 17.11 -0.72 42.62
N ASP A 530 17.85 -1.58 41.90
CA ASP A 530 19.26 -1.35 41.59
C ASP A 530 19.44 -0.23 40.55
N PHE A 531 18.57 -0.16 39.54
CA PHE A 531 18.60 0.92 38.55
C PHE A 531 18.31 2.30 39.18
N ARG A 532 17.44 2.36 40.19
CA ARG A 532 17.20 3.59 40.97
C ARG A 532 18.43 4.04 41.75
N LYS A 533 19.18 3.11 42.35
CA LYS A 533 20.40 3.43 43.11
C LYS A 533 21.50 3.99 42.22
N GLU A 534 21.65 3.45 41.00
CA GLU A 534 22.63 3.97 40.03
C GLU A 534 22.30 5.39 39.57
N LEU A 535 21.02 5.67 39.30
CA LEU A 535 20.55 7.00 38.90
C LEU A 535 20.70 8.03 40.01
N GLU A 536 20.45 7.66 41.27
CA GLU A 536 20.65 8.53 42.43
C GLU A 536 22.15 8.81 42.68
N ALA A 537 23.02 7.82 42.47
CA ALA A 537 24.47 7.99 42.61
C ALA A 537 25.06 8.94 41.54
N ASP A 538 24.59 8.82 40.28
CA ASP A 538 25.08 9.66 39.18
C ASP A 538 24.58 11.12 39.28
N PHE A 539 23.40 11.33 39.87
CA PHE A 539 22.86 12.66 40.14
C PHE A 539 23.60 13.37 41.28
N MET A 540 23.98 12.65 42.33
CA MET A 540 24.75 13.20 43.46
C MET A 540 26.19 13.56 43.06
N SER A 541 26.82 12.72 42.21
CA SER A 541 28.13 12.99 41.59
C SER A 541 28.16 14.30 40.78
N LYS A 542 27.10 14.57 40.02
CA LYS A 542 26.99 15.80 39.20
C LYS A 542 26.68 17.06 40.02
N LEU A 543 26.05 16.91 41.18
CA LEU A 543 25.82 18.03 42.11
C LEU A 543 27.10 18.45 42.84
N GLU A 544 27.95 17.51 43.26
CA GLU A 544 29.21 17.83 43.94
C GLU A 544 30.20 18.58 43.04
N ASN A 545 30.31 18.18 41.76
CA ASN A 545 31.19 18.85 40.78
C ASN A 545 30.73 20.27 40.36
N SER A 546 29.49 20.66 40.67
CA SER A 546 28.96 21.99 40.33
C SER A 546 29.23 23.06 41.40
N SER A 547 29.82 22.67 42.54
CA SER A 547 30.00 23.53 43.72
C SER A 547 31.44 24.04 43.94
N SER A 548 32.39 23.70 43.05
CA SER A 548 33.83 23.91 43.29
C SER A 548 34.60 24.72 42.23
N ASP A 549 33.95 25.57 41.43
CA ASP A 549 34.69 26.52 40.58
C ASP A 549 34.01 27.89 40.54
N GLY A 550 34.54 28.80 41.36
CA GLY A 550 34.20 30.22 41.34
C GLY A 550 35.45 31.05 41.54
N SER A 551 36.10 31.45 40.44
CA SER A 551 36.75 32.76 40.26
C SER A 551 37.62 32.78 39.00
N SER A 552 37.31 33.66 38.05
CA SER A 552 38.22 34.65 37.45
C SER A 552 37.80 35.02 36.03
N SER A 553 38.25 36.21 35.66
CA SER A 553 37.94 37.09 34.55
C SER A 553 38.13 36.54 33.13
N ASP A 554 37.49 37.28 32.22
CA ASP A 554 37.88 37.57 30.84
C ASP A 554 37.11 36.88 29.71
N SER A 555 36.74 37.76 28.78
CA SER A 555 36.14 37.58 27.47
C SER A 555 36.96 36.70 26.55
N GLU A 556 36.33 35.75 25.85
CA GLU A 556 36.70 35.37 24.48
C GLU A 556 35.60 34.53 23.83
N GLU A 557 35.33 34.82 22.55
CA GLU A 557 34.54 34.00 21.64
C GLU A 557 35.15 32.61 21.51
N MET A 558 34.34 31.56 21.42
CA MET A 558 34.82 30.31 20.82
C MET A 558 33.70 29.48 20.19
N GLU A 559 33.82 29.33 18.88
CA GLU A 559 33.17 28.34 18.03
C GLU A 559 33.30 26.94 18.63
N LEU A 560 32.23 26.13 18.57
CA LEU A 560 32.30 24.69 18.77
C LEU A 560 32.02 23.98 17.44
N ASN A 561 33.12 23.71 16.76
CA ASN A 561 33.26 22.72 15.69
C ASN A 561 33.11 21.30 16.25
N GLU A 562 32.70 20.41 15.34
CA GLU A 562 32.60 18.96 15.47
C GLU A 562 33.84 18.31 16.10
N ALA A 563 33.61 17.41 17.07
CA ALA A 563 34.57 16.39 17.46
C ALA A 563 33.85 15.09 17.85
N SER A 564 33.84 14.14 16.90
CA SER A 564 34.00 12.69 17.06
C SER A 564 33.55 12.03 18.38
N LEU A 565 32.42 11.31 18.33
CA LEU A 565 32.16 10.18 19.24
C LEU A 565 32.24 8.88 18.46
N ASP A 566 33.40 8.24 18.62
CA ASP A 566 33.79 6.97 18.04
C ASP A 566 32.94 5.80 18.55
N ARG A 567 32.70 4.86 17.62
CA ARG A 567 32.07 3.56 17.83
C ARG A 567 32.81 2.75 18.88
N LYS A 568 32.14 2.38 19.97
CA LYS A 568 32.56 1.26 20.84
C LYS A 568 31.65 0.06 20.65
N THR A 569 32.26 -0.96 20.06
CA THR A 569 31.84 -2.33 19.82
C THR A 569 31.45 -3.02 21.12
N ILE A 570 30.23 -3.57 21.19
CA ILE A 570 29.81 -4.50 22.24
C ILE A 570 30.38 -5.88 21.88
N LYS A 571 31.23 -6.43 22.74
CA LYS A 571 31.75 -7.80 22.64
C LYS A 571 30.66 -8.78 23.09
N VAL A 572 30.33 -9.73 22.23
CA VAL A 572 29.54 -10.93 22.53
C VAL A 572 30.53 -12.07 22.80
N GLU A 573 30.36 -12.79 23.91
CA GLU A 573 31.15 -13.98 24.26
C GLU A 573 30.90 -15.14 23.28
N PRO A 574 31.92 -15.96 22.95
CA PRO A 574 31.78 -17.08 22.04
C PRO A 574 31.69 -18.38 22.83
N ASP A 575 30.53 -19.04 22.80
CA ASP A 575 30.43 -20.49 23.02
C ASP A 575 29.05 -20.96 22.54
N LEU A 576 29.03 -21.61 21.36
CA LEU A 576 28.10 -22.66 20.91
C LEU A 576 28.18 -22.83 19.37
N GLU A 577 29.33 -23.30 18.88
CA GLU A 577 29.43 -23.95 17.56
C GLU A 577 29.85 -25.41 17.76
N LYS A 578 28.84 -26.28 17.81
CA LYS A 578 28.85 -27.69 17.39
C LYS A 578 27.42 -28.20 17.51
N TYR A 579 26.69 -28.20 16.41
CA TYR A 579 25.82 -29.28 15.90
C TYR A 579 25.10 -28.82 14.63
#